data_AF-A0A5D9C9K3-F1
#
_entry.id   AF-A0A5D9C9K3-F1
#
_cell.length_a   1.000
_cell.length_b   1.000
_cell.length_c   1.000
_cell.angle_alpha   90.00
_cell.angle_beta   90.00
_cell.angle_gamma   90.00
#
_symmetry.space_group_name_H-M   'P 1'
#
loop_
_entity.id
_entity.type
_entity.pdbx_description
1 polymer ?
#
loop_
_entity_poly.entity_id
_entity_poly.type
_entity_poly.pdbx_seq_one_letter_code
_entity_poly.pdbx_strand_id
1 'polypeptide(L)'
;MIGSMAVLLTGCDAAALRPAAADGAAIARGREAAVRLGCGACHVLPGVDWPRGRVGPALSEMGDRALIAGRLPNRPDILAHFVRDAPALLPGSAMPALPMRDRDATDIAAWLGSLHAD
;
A
#
# COMPACT_ATOMS: atom_id res chain seq x y z
N MET A 1 17.56 43.27 -35.64
CA MET A 1 18.31 42.31 -34.80
C MET A 1 17.32 41.67 -33.85
N ILE A 2 17.09 40.37 -34.02
CA ILE A 2 16.02 39.60 -33.40
C ILE A 2 16.50 39.23 -31.98
N GLY A 3 15.78 39.70 -30.95
CA GLY A 3 16.11 39.43 -29.56
C GLY A 3 15.65 38.04 -29.15
N SER A 4 16.60 37.13 -28.92
CA SER A 4 16.35 35.79 -28.39
C SER A 4 15.94 35.87 -26.92
N MET A 5 14.66 35.69 -26.64
CA MET A 5 14.14 35.53 -25.29
C MET A 5 14.28 34.05 -24.91
N ALA A 6 15.30 33.72 -24.13
CA ALA A 6 15.53 32.37 -23.61
C ALA A 6 14.46 32.07 -22.54
N VAL A 7 13.54 31.16 -22.86
CA VAL A 7 12.59 30.58 -21.90
C VAL A 7 13.36 29.60 -21.03
N LEU A 8 13.58 29.95 -19.77
CA LEU A 8 14.07 29.02 -18.76
C LEU A 8 12.89 28.13 -18.34
N LEU A 9 12.87 26.89 -18.84
CA LEU A 9 12.04 25.82 -18.30
C LEU A 9 12.59 25.46 -16.92
N THR A 10 12.12 26.14 -15.88
CA THR A 10 12.25 25.64 -14.50
C THR A 10 11.41 24.38 -14.41
N GLY A 11 12.07 23.22 -14.55
CA GLY A 11 11.46 21.94 -14.26
C GLY A 11 10.95 21.96 -12.83
N CYS A 12 9.69 21.58 -12.63
CA CYS A 12 9.21 21.24 -11.29
C CYS A 12 10.12 20.11 -10.81
N ASP A 13 10.94 20.41 -9.81
CA ASP A 13 11.56 19.38 -9.01
C ASP A 13 10.39 18.63 -8.38
N ALA A 14 10.03 17.50 -8.97
CA ALA A 14 9.23 16.51 -8.29
C ALA A 14 10.13 15.95 -7.20
N ALA A 15 10.38 16.77 -6.17
CA ALA A 15 10.86 16.33 -4.88
C ALA A 15 9.91 15.22 -4.52
N ALA A 16 10.36 14.00 -4.78
CA ALA A 16 9.58 12.82 -4.55
C ALA A 16 9.26 12.92 -3.06
N LEU A 17 8.00 13.20 -2.75
CA LEU A 17 7.41 13.03 -1.44
C LEU A 17 7.43 11.53 -1.17
N ARG A 18 8.64 10.94 -1.08
CA ARG A 18 8.85 9.62 -0.54
C ARG A 18 8.42 9.79 0.90
N PRO A 19 7.29 9.19 1.31
CA PRO A 19 6.96 9.14 2.71
C PRO A 19 8.19 8.62 3.43
N ALA A 20 8.54 9.20 4.59
CA ALA A 20 9.62 8.68 5.41
C ALA A 20 9.46 7.15 5.47
N ALA A 21 10.52 6.42 5.09
CA ALA A 21 10.48 4.97 5.07
C ALA A 21 9.93 4.50 6.43
N ALA A 22 8.89 3.66 6.39
CA ALA A 22 8.24 3.23 7.61
C ALA A 22 9.28 2.64 8.57
N ASP A 23 9.18 2.96 9.86
CA ASP A 23 10.11 2.43 10.84
C ASP A 23 9.98 0.89 10.89
N GLY A 24 11.09 0.18 11.13
CA GLY A 24 11.10 -1.28 11.12
C GLY A 24 10.15 -1.91 12.15
N ALA A 25 9.83 -1.19 13.24
CA ALA A 25 8.89 -1.66 14.24
C ALA A 25 7.44 -1.58 13.73
N ALA A 26 7.07 -0.58 12.94
CA ALA A 26 5.78 -0.47 12.28
C ALA A 26 5.58 -1.59 11.25
N ILE A 27 6.62 -1.88 10.47
CA ILE A 27 6.62 -3.00 9.52
C ILE A 27 6.40 -4.33 10.26
N ALA A 28 7.13 -4.58 11.35
CA ALA A 28 6.97 -5.80 12.13
C ALA A 28 5.56 -5.94 12.72
N ARG A 29 5.03 -4.88 13.36
CA ARG A 29 3.65 -4.86 13.89
C ARG A 29 2.61 -5.03 12.80
N GLY A 30 2.84 -4.46 11.62
CA GLY A 30 1.97 -4.59 10.45
C GLY A 30 1.84 -6.02 9.98
N ARG A 31 2.96 -6.74 9.85
CA ARG A 31 2.97 -8.17 9.53
C ARG A 31 2.21 -8.98 10.57
N GLU A 32 2.46 -8.76 11.86
CA GLU A 32 1.75 -9.44 12.95
C GLU A 32 0.24 -9.15 12.92
N ALA A 33 -0.14 -7.90 12.66
CA ALA A 33 -1.53 -7.50 12.54
C ALA A 33 -2.21 -8.16 11.34
N ALA A 34 -1.56 -8.23 10.18
CA ALA A 34 -2.11 -8.88 8.99
C ALA A 34 -2.36 -10.38 9.21
N VAL A 35 -1.45 -11.06 9.92
CA VAL A 35 -1.64 -12.47 10.30
C VAL A 35 -2.79 -12.61 11.28
N ARG A 36 -2.80 -11.82 12.37
CA ARG A 36 -3.82 -11.86 13.41
C ARG A 36 -5.23 -11.53 12.90
N LEU A 37 -5.34 -10.59 11.97
CA LEU A 37 -6.62 -10.15 11.37
C LEU A 37 -7.05 -11.02 10.18
N GLY A 38 -6.30 -12.09 9.87
CA GLY A 38 -6.73 -13.11 8.92
C GLY A 38 -6.58 -12.73 7.45
N CYS A 39 -5.69 -11.79 7.09
CA CYS A 39 -5.44 -11.43 5.69
C CYS A 39 -5.06 -12.67 4.84
N GLY A 40 -4.42 -13.67 5.45
CA GLY A 40 -4.06 -14.94 4.81
C GLY A 40 -5.22 -15.85 4.41
N ALA A 41 -6.44 -15.59 4.89
CA ALA A 41 -7.61 -16.33 4.45
C ALA A 41 -7.93 -16.05 2.97
N CYS A 42 -7.60 -14.85 2.48
CA CYS A 42 -7.89 -14.43 1.10
C CYS A 42 -6.63 -14.26 0.25
N HIS A 43 -5.48 -13.95 0.87
CA HIS A 43 -4.24 -13.65 0.18
C HIS A 43 -3.11 -14.62 0.52
N VAL A 44 -2.11 -14.69 -0.36
CA VAL A 44 -0.80 -15.27 -0.04
C VAL A 44 0.07 -14.16 0.56
N LEU A 45 0.56 -14.37 1.78
CA LEU A 45 1.39 -13.42 2.52
C LEU A 45 2.86 -13.84 2.48
N PRO A 46 3.81 -12.93 2.21
CA PRO A 46 5.23 -13.24 2.27
C PRO A 46 5.67 -13.75 3.65
N GLY A 47 6.37 -14.89 3.66
CA GLY A 47 6.87 -15.53 4.87
C GLY A 47 5.81 -16.14 5.79
N VAL A 48 4.59 -16.40 5.29
CA VAL A 48 3.53 -17.08 6.05
C VAL A 48 3.08 -18.32 5.28
N ASP A 49 3.36 -19.52 5.82
CA ASP A 49 3.13 -20.79 5.12
C ASP A 49 1.66 -21.23 5.08
N TRP A 50 0.87 -20.84 6.08
CA TRP A 50 -0.56 -21.10 6.16
C TRP A 50 -1.23 -20.03 7.03
N PRO A 51 -2.42 -19.52 6.68
CA PRO A 51 -3.23 -19.83 5.49
C PRO A 51 -2.71 -19.13 4.21
N ARG A 52 -3.02 -19.70 3.04
CA ARG A 52 -2.60 -19.21 1.71
C ARG A 52 -3.79 -19.02 0.78
N GLY A 53 -4.65 -18.05 1.10
CA GLY A 53 -5.81 -17.71 0.28
C GLY A 53 -5.43 -17.21 -1.11
N ARG A 54 -6.33 -17.41 -2.08
CA ARG A 54 -6.17 -16.92 -3.47
C ARG A 54 -7.45 -16.25 -4.00
N VAL A 55 -8.31 -15.80 -3.09
CA VAL A 55 -9.48 -14.98 -3.46
C VAL A 55 -9.00 -13.61 -3.92
N GLY A 56 -8.04 -13.04 -3.18
CA GLY A 56 -7.27 -11.89 -3.61
C GLY A 56 -5.92 -12.31 -4.22
N PRO A 57 -5.24 -11.39 -4.92
CA PRO A 57 -3.89 -11.64 -5.45
C PRO A 57 -2.88 -11.85 -4.30
N ALA A 58 -1.73 -12.45 -4.61
CA ALA A 58 -0.62 -12.47 -3.66
C ALA A 58 -0.26 -11.03 -3.21
N LEU A 59 0.19 -10.87 -1.97
CA LEU A 59 0.61 -9.56 -1.44
C LEU A 59 2.11 -9.33 -1.58
N SER A 60 2.85 -10.29 -2.15
CA SER A 60 4.23 -10.05 -2.59
C SER A 60 4.29 -8.82 -3.51
N GLU A 61 5.37 -8.05 -3.37
CA GLU A 61 5.66 -6.90 -4.23
C GLU A 61 4.60 -5.79 -4.16
N MET A 62 3.77 -5.74 -3.12
CA MET A 62 2.74 -4.71 -2.99
C MET A 62 3.34 -3.29 -2.96
N GLY A 63 4.56 -3.13 -2.45
CA GLY A 63 5.31 -1.87 -2.46
C GLY A 63 5.70 -1.38 -3.85
N ASP A 64 5.79 -2.29 -4.84
CA ASP A 64 6.15 -1.95 -6.22
C ASP A 64 4.93 -1.63 -7.09
N ARG A 65 3.71 -1.91 -6.59
CA ARG A 65 2.49 -1.66 -7.36
C ARG A 65 2.17 -0.18 -7.40
N ALA A 66 1.85 0.32 -8.60
CA ALA A 66 1.33 1.68 -8.74
C ALA A 66 -0.10 1.82 -8.20
N LEU A 67 -0.90 0.75 -8.24
CA LEU A 67 -2.33 0.80 -7.95
C LEU A 67 -2.76 -0.27 -6.92
N ILE A 68 -3.62 0.12 -5.99
CA ILE A 68 -4.38 -0.74 -5.10
C ILE A 68 -5.61 -1.24 -5.85
N ALA A 69 -5.82 -2.56 -5.85
CA ALA A 69 -6.89 -3.24 -6.57
C ALA A 69 -7.00 -2.86 -8.07
N GLY A 70 -5.91 -2.36 -8.67
CA GLY A 70 -5.89 -1.86 -10.05
C GLY A 70 -6.68 -0.56 -10.29
N ARG A 71 -7.09 0.15 -9.23
CA ARG A 71 -8.02 1.30 -9.33
C ARG A 71 -7.58 2.55 -8.57
N LEU A 72 -6.99 2.39 -7.39
CA LEU A 72 -6.63 3.52 -6.52
C LEU A 72 -5.11 3.70 -6.49
N PRO A 73 -4.57 4.93 -6.39
CA PRO A 73 -3.13 5.11 -6.27
C PRO A 73 -2.58 4.47 -5.00
N ASN A 74 -1.45 3.76 -5.12
CA ASN A 74 -0.81 3.07 -4.00
C ASN A 74 -0.02 4.03 -3.12
N ARG A 75 -0.76 4.74 -2.26
CA ARG A 75 -0.25 5.70 -1.29
C ARG A 75 -0.57 5.22 0.13
N PRO A 76 0.31 5.41 1.13
CA PRO A 76 0.11 4.85 2.48
C PRO A 76 -1.23 5.18 3.13
N ASP A 77 -1.73 6.42 3.06
CA ASP A 77 -3.04 6.78 3.65
C ASP A 77 -4.22 6.09 2.93
N ILE A 78 -4.15 5.97 1.60
CA ILE A 78 -5.19 5.28 0.82
C ILE A 78 -5.13 3.78 1.10
N LEU A 79 -3.93 3.19 1.17
CA LEU A 79 -3.77 1.78 1.47
C LEU A 79 -4.28 1.44 2.86
N ALA A 80 -3.97 2.25 3.87
CA ALA A 80 -4.49 2.05 5.22
C ALA A 80 -6.03 2.14 5.25
N HIS A 81 -6.62 3.12 4.56
CA HIS A 81 -8.08 3.22 4.47
C HIS A 81 -8.68 2.02 3.72
N PHE A 82 -8.10 1.61 2.59
CA PHE A 82 -8.57 0.46 1.83
C PHE A 82 -8.49 -0.84 2.64
N VAL A 83 -7.41 -1.05 3.41
CA VAL A 83 -7.25 -2.23 4.28
C VAL A 83 -8.33 -2.30 5.35
N ARG A 84 -8.74 -1.14 5.90
CA ARG A 84 -9.79 -1.05 6.92
C ARG A 84 -11.19 -1.19 6.32
N ASP A 85 -11.45 -0.51 5.21
CA ASP A 85 -12.76 -0.44 4.57
C ASP A 85 -12.63 -0.25 3.04
N ALA A 86 -12.36 -1.36 2.34
CA ALA A 86 -12.28 -1.34 0.89
C ALA A 86 -13.60 -0.93 0.20
N PRO A 87 -14.80 -1.39 0.64
CA PRO A 87 -16.06 -0.97 0.03
C PRO A 87 -16.34 0.53 0.10
N ALA A 88 -15.86 1.25 1.14
CA ALA A 88 -16.01 2.70 1.23
C ALA A 88 -15.24 3.48 0.14
N LEU A 89 -14.09 2.94 -0.32
CA LEU A 89 -13.30 3.56 -1.39
C LEU A 89 -13.62 2.99 -2.78
N LEU A 90 -13.96 1.71 -2.84
CA LEU A 90 -14.25 0.99 -4.06
C LEU A 90 -15.55 0.17 -3.88
N PRO A 91 -16.73 0.77 -4.12
CA PRO A 91 -18.00 0.07 -4.06
C PRO A 91 -17.99 -1.17 -4.96
N GLY A 92 -18.42 -2.31 -4.42
CA GLY A 92 -18.37 -3.60 -5.10
C GLY A 92 -17.04 -4.36 -4.95
N SER A 93 -16.09 -3.84 -4.15
CA SER A 93 -14.91 -4.61 -3.72
C SER A 93 -15.33 -5.92 -3.05
N ALA A 94 -14.66 -7.02 -3.41
CA ALA A 94 -14.82 -8.30 -2.73
C ALA A 94 -14.10 -8.34 -1.37
N MET A 95 -13.11 -7.47 -1.16
CA MET A 95 -12.49 -7.31 0.16
C MET A 95 -13.48 -6.58 1.07
N PRO A 96 -13.88 -7.16 2.21
CA PRO A 96 -14.88 -6.57 3.10
C PRO A 96 -14.27 -5.46 3.96
N ALA A 97 -15.13 -4.71 4.65
CA ALA A 97 -14.69 -3.91 5.79
C ALA A 97 -14.28 -4.83 6.94
N LEU A 98 -13.12 -4.56 7.54
CA LEU A 98 -12.52 -5.40 8.58
C LEU A 98 -12.47 -4.61 9.90
N PRO A 99 -13.01 -5.15 11.00
CA PRO A 99 -12.94 -4.47 12.30
C PRO A 99 -11.49 -4.47 12.81
N MET A 100 -10.87 -3.29 12.85
CA MET A 100 -9.51 -3.10 13.33
C MET A 100 -9.30 -1.69 13.89
N ARG A 101 -8.19 -1.46 14.59
CA ARG A 101 -7.80 -0.11 15.04
C ARG A 101 -7.12 0.62 13.89
N ASP A 102 -7.21 1.95 13.86
CA ASP A 102 -6.54 2.78 12.85
C ASP A 102 -5.02 2.55 12.79
N ARG A 103 -4.42 2.27 13.95
CA ARG A 103 -3.00 1.92 14.02
C ARG A 103 -2.67 0.59 13.33
N ASP A 104 -3.53 -0.42 13.45
CA ASP A 104 -3.32 -1.70 12.74
C ASP A 104 -3.36 -1.47 11.23
N ALA A 105 -4.32 -0.66 10.74
CA ALA A 105 -4.41 -0.33 9.32
C ALA A 105 -3.16 0.41 8.80
N THR A 106 -2.65 1.36 9.58
CA THR A 106 -1.44 2.12 9.25
C THR A 106 -0.18 1.25 9.27
N ASP A 107 -0.02 0.43 10.31
CA ASP A 107 1.12 -0.50 10.42
C ASP A 107 1.06 -1.57 9.30
N ILE A 108 -0.13 -2.08 8.94
CA ILE A 108 -0.30 -3.01 7.80
C ILE A 108 0.07 -2.33 6.49
N ALA A 109 -0.37 -1.09 6.24
CA ALA A 109 0.01 -0.35 5.05
C ALA A 109 1.53 -0.12 4.97
N ALA A 110 2.17 0.15 6.10
CA ALA A 110 3.63 0.24 6.19
C ALA A 110 4.32 -1.07 5.82
N TRP A 111 3.84 -2.20 6.36
CA TRP A 111 4.37 -3.53 6.00
C TRP A 111 4.16 -3.86 4.53
N LEU A 112 2.95 -3.66 4.00
CA LEU A 112 2.65 -3.91 2.58
C LEU A 112 3.50 -3.04 1.66
N GLY A 113 3.72 -1.78 2.04
CA GLY A 113 4.56 -0.83 1.30
C GLY A 113 6.05 -1.19 1.30
N SER A 114 6.52 -2.03 2.23
CA SER A 114 7.91 -2.50 2.27
C SER A 114 8.14 -3.79 1.48
N LEU A 115 7.10 -4.38 0.87
CA LEU A 115 7.21 -5.61 0.09
C LEU A 115 7.60 -5.25 -1.33
N HIS A 116 8.88 -5.39 -1.66
CA HIS A 116 9.43 -5.18 -3.00
C HIS A 116 9.90 -6.51 -3.60
N ALA A 117 10.06 -6.56 -4.92
CA ALA A 117 10.74 -7.66 -5.60
C ALA A 117 12.21 -7.74 -5.15
N ASP A 118 12.72 -8.97 -5.08
CA ASP A 118 14.14 -9.24 -4.77
C ASP A 118 15.09 -8.76 -5.89
#